data_AF-Q9JHP7-F1
#
_entry.id   AF-Q9JHP7-F1
#
_cell.length_a   1.000
_cell.length_b   1.000
_cell.length_c   1.000
_cell.angle_alpha   90.00
_cell.angle_beta   90.00
_cell.angle_gamma   90.00
#
_symmetry.space_group_name_H-M   'P 1'
#
loop_
_entity.id
_entity.type
_entity.pdbx_description
1 polymer ?
#
loop_
_entity_poly.entity_id
_entity_poly.type
_entity_poly.pdbx_seq_one_letter_code
_entity_poly.pdbx_strand_id
1 'polypeptide(L)'
;MFSISLLSCLFLGTVPALAQTGGERRLSPEKSEIWGPGLKAHVVLPARYFYIRAVDTSGEQFTSSPGEKVFQVKISAPDEQFTRVGVQVLDRKDGSFIVRYRMYASYRNLKIEVKHHGQHVAESPYVLRGPVYHENCDCPLEDSAAWLREMNCSETISQIQKDLAHFPTVDPEKIAAEIPKRFGQRQSLCHYTLKDNKVYIKTHGEHVGFRIFMDAILLSLTRKVRMPDVEFFVNLGDWPLEKKKSNSNIQPIFSWCGSTESRDIVMPTYDLTDSVLETMGRVSLDMMSVQANTGPPWESKNSTAVWRGRDSRKERLELVKLSRKHPELIDAAFTNFFFFKHDESLYGPIVKHISFFDFFKHKYQINIDGTVAAYRLPYLLVGDSVVLKQDSIYYEHFYNELQPWKHYIPVKSNLSDLLEKLKWAKEHDAEAKKIAKAGQEFARNNLMGDDIFCYYFKLFQGYANLQVSEPQIREGMKRVEPQSEDDLFPCTCHRRKAKDEL
;
A
#
# COMPACT_ATOMS: atom_id res chain seq x y z
N MET A 1 -49.26 -73.16 12.96
CA MET A 1 -50.47 -72.32 12.79
C MET A 1 -50.55 -71.46 14.05
N PHE A 2 -50.28 -70.17 14.06
CA PHE A 2 -50.96 -69.11 13.32
C PHE A 2 -50.11 -67.83 13.24
N SER A 3 -50.23 -67.17 12.09
CA SER A 3 -50.24 -65.72 11.81
C SER A 3 -49.09 -64.80 12.25
N ILE A 4 -48.40 -64.32 11.20
CA ILE A 4 -47.64 -63.08 11.11
C ILE A 4 -48.64 -61.92 11.03
N SER A 5 -48.69 -61.06 12.04
CA SER A 5 -49.40 -59.78 11.99
C SER A 5 -48.44 -58.68 11.55
N LEU A 6 -48.55 -58.25 10.29
CA LEU A 6 -48.00 -57.00 9.80
C LEU A 6 -48.69 -55.84 10.53
N LEU A 7 -47.98 -55.12 11.40
CA LEU A 7 -48.39 -53.78 11.84
C LEU A 7 -47.67 -52.74 10.98
N SER A 8 -48.39 -52.24 10.00
CA SER A 8 -48.05 -51.07 9.19
C SER A 8 -48.51 -49.81 9.93
N CYS A 9 -47.59 -49.09 10.58
CA CYS A 9 -47.84 -47.75 11.12
C CYS A 9 -46.99 -46.70 10.39
N LEU A 10 -47.62 -46.08 9.40
CA LEU A 10 -47.62 -44.64 9.10
C LEU A 10 -46.33 -43.87 9.50
N PHE A 11 -45.37 -43.82 8.58
CA PHE A 11 -44.39 -42.75 8.55
C PHE A 11 -45.09 -41.46 8.11
N LEU A 12 -45.22 -40.49 9.02
CA LEU A 12 -45.57 -39.12 8.68
C LEU A 12 -44.47 -38.58 7.75
N GLY A 13 -44.82 -38.43 6.47
CA GLY A 13 -44.02 -37.69 5.51
C GLY A 13 -43.93 -36.23 5.94
N THR A 14 -42.76 -35.82 6.39
CA THR A 14 -42.41 -34.40 6.49
C THR A 14 -42.34 -33.85 5.08
N VAL A 15 -43.28 -32.97 4.75
CA VAL A 15 -43.27 -32.19 3.50
C VAL A 15 -41.93 -31.45 3.46
N PRO A 16 -41.07 -31.70 2.46
CA PRO A 16 -39.85 -30.95 2.33
C PRO A 16 -40.26 -29.52 2.03
N ALA A 17 -39.95 -28.62 2.96
CA ALA A 17 -40.10 -27.19 2.76
C ALA A 17 -39.50 -26.88 1.39
N LEU A 18 -40.32 -26.28 0.51
CA LEU A 18 -39.85 -25.74 -0.75
C LEU A 18 -38.66 -24.82 -0.42
N ALA A 19 -37.45 -25.35 -0.61
CA ALA A 19 -36.30 -24.53 -0.82
C ALA A 19 -36.68 -23.74 -2.07
N GLN A 20 -37.07 -22.48 -1.86
CA GLN A 20 -37.14 -21.51 -2.94
C GLN A 20 -35.78 -21.62 -3.62
N THR A 21 -35.78 -22.25 -4.78
CA THR A 21 -34.72 -22.13 -5.77
C THR A 21 -34.78 -20.68 -6.20
N GLY A 22 -34.26 -19.78 -5.34
CA GLY A 22 -34.05 -18.39 -5.68
C GLY A 22 -33.26 -18.43 -6.96
N GLY A 23 -33.84 -17.88 -8.04
CA GLY A 23 -33.22 -17.92 -9.35
C GLY A 23 -31.76 -17.50 -9.20
N GLU A 24 -30.84 -18.33 -9.69
CA GLU A 24 -29.41 -18.06 -9.58
C GLU A 24 -29.17 -16.61 -9.98
N ARG A 25 -28.63 -15.83 -9.03
CA ARG A 25 -28.42 -14.41 -9.19
C ARG A 25 -27.51 -14.18 -10.40
N ARG A 26 -28.09 -13.71 -11.51
CA ARG A 26 -27.40 -13.61 -12.79
C ARG A 26 -26.68 -12.26 -12.90
N LEU A 27 -25.38 -12.30 -13.18
CA LEU A 27 -24.57 -11.13 -13.47
C LEU A 27 -25.07 -10.42 -14.75
N SER A 28 -25.23 -9.10 -14.69
CA SER A 28 -25.56 -8.24 -15.83
C SER A 28 -24.31 -7.45 -16.25
N PRO A 29 -23.74 -7.73 -17.43
CA PRO A 29 -22.62 -6.96 -17.98
C PRO A 29 -22.93 -5.48 -18.13
N GLU A 30 -24.17 -5.15 -18.51
CA GLU A 30 -24.62 -3.80 -18.84
C GLU A 30 -24.84 -2.95 -17.59
N LYS A 31 -25.28 -3.57 -16.48
CA LYS A 31 -25.47 -2.90 -15.19
C LYS A 31 -24.22 -2.89 -14.31
N SER A 32 -23.24 -3.74 -14.60
CA SER A 32 -21.97 -3.75 -13.87
C SER A 32 -21.18 -2.46 -14.13
N GLU A 33 -20.36 -2.06 -13.17
CA GLU A 33 -19.65 -0.76 -13.21
C GLU A 33 -18.15 -0.97 -13.35
N ILE A 34 -17.48 -0.07 -14.07
CA ILE A 34 -16.01 -0.06 -14.20
C ILE A 34 -15.50 1.36 -14.02
N TRP A 35 -14.53 1.56 -13.13
CA TRP A 35 -13.91 2.86 -12.87
C TRP A 35 -12.48 2.69 -12.36
N GLY A 36 -11.67 3.74 -12.41
CA GLY A 36 -10.35 3.76 -11.77
C GLY A 36 -9.27 4.46 -12.59
N PRO A 37 -8.09 4.71 -11.99
CA PRO A 37 -7.03 5.50 -12.60
C PRO A 37 -6.46 4.85 -13.87
N GLY A 38 -6.46 3.52 -13.94
CA GLY A 38 -5.98 2.74 -15.08
C GLY A 38 -6.84 2.83 -16.34
N LEU A 39 -7.98 3.54 -16.31
CA LEU A 39 -8.76 3.85 -17.52
C LEU A 39 -8.40 5.22 -18.12
N LYS A 40 -7.50 5.99 -17.50
CA LYS A 40 -7.06 7.31 -17.98
C LYS A 40 -5.71 7.21 -18.69
N ALA A 41 -5.63 7.77 -19.90
CA ALA A 41 -4.39 7.75 -20.69
C ALA A 41 -3.23 8.48 -20.00
N HIS A 42 -3.52 9.64 -19.39
CA HIS A 42 -2.53 10.55 -18.80
C HIS A 42 -2.02 10.12 -17.42
N VAL A 43 -2.71 9.22 -16.73
CA VAL A 43 -2.21 8.61 -15.49
C VAL A 43 -1.11 7.63 -15.83
N VAL A 44 0.07 7.78 -15.24
CA VAL A 44 1.22 6.88 -15.44
C VAL A 44 1.60 6.28 -14.10
N LEU A 45 1.46 4.96 -13.97
CA LEU A 45 1.81 4.18 -12.79
C LEU A 45 2.62 2.95 -13.19
N PRO A 46 3.50 2.43 -12.32
CA PRO A 46 4.26 1.20 -12.56
C PRO A 46 3.37 0.02 -12.94
N ALA A 47 2.29 -0.17 -12.17
CA ALA A 47 1.15 -1.00 -12.55
C ALA A 47 -0.10 -0.13 -12.49
N ARG A 48 -0.81 -0.06 -13.62
CA ARG A 48 -2.09 0.64 -13.72
C ARG A 48 -3.19 -0.30 -13.25
N TYR A 49 -4.27 0.24 -12.70
CA TYR A 49 -5.39 -0.57 -12.23
C TYR A 49 -6.73 0.14 -12.35
N PHE A 50 -7.77 -0.66 -12.46
CA PHE A 50 -9.15 -0.22 -12.38
C PHE A 50 -10.00 -1.29 -11.68
N TYR A 51 -11.21 -0.92 -11.31
CA TYR A 51 -12.13 -1.75 -10.56
C TYR A 51 -13.27 -2.20 -11.46
N ILE A 52 -13.80 -3.39 -11.18
CA ILE A 52 -15.08 -3.86 -11.72
C ILE A 52 -15.98 -4.17 -10.53
N ARG A 53 -17.21 -3.64 -10.52
CA ARG A 53 -18.25 -4.02 -9.57
C ARG A 53 -19.30 -4.84 -10.30
N ALA A 54 -19.46 -6.09 -9.88
CA ALA A 54 -20.48 -6.96 -10.46
C ALA A 54 -21.86 -6.55 -9.92
N VAL A 55 -22.80 -6.40 -10.85
CA VAL A 55 -24.20 -6.08 -10.57
C VAL A 55 -25.07 -7.12 -11.25
N ASP A 56 -26.16 -7.52 -10.61
CA ASP A 56 -27.09 -8.50 -11.18
C ASP A 56 -28.12 -7.86 -12.13
N THR A 57 -28.96 -8.70 -12.74
CA THR A 57 -30.03 -8.25 -13.62
C THR A 57 -31.11 -7.41 -12.94
N SER A 58 -31.23 -7.46 -11.61
CA SER A 58 -32.14 -6.60 -10.83
C SER A 58 -31.55 -5.21 -10.56
N GLY A 59 -30.22 -5.06 -10.62
CA GLY A 59 -29.51 -3.81 -10.30
C GLY A 59 -28.88 -3.83 -8.90
N GLU A 60 -28.90 -4.96 -8.22
CA GLU A 60 -28.27 -5.10 -6.91
C GLU A 60 -26.80 -5.52 -7.06
N GLN A 61 -25.94 -4.97 -6.19
CA GLN A 61 -24.52 -5.28 -6.14
C GLN A 61 -24.28 -6.66 -5.54
N PHE A 62 -23.37 -7.43 -6.13
CA PHE A 62 -22.89 -8.65 -5.49
C PHE A 62 -22.15 -8.30 -4.20
N THR A 63 -22.33 -9.12 -3.16
CA THR A 63 -21.63 -8.99 -1.86
C THR A 63 -20.67 -10.16 -1.62
N SER A 64 -20.58 -11.08 -2.58
CA SER A 64 -19.66 -12.21 -2.64
C SER A 64 -19.21 -12.42 -4.08
N SER A 65 -18.12 -13.15 -4.28
CA SER A 65 -17.60 -13.44 -5.62
C SER A 65 -18.66 -14.16 -6.48
N PRO A 66 -19.02 -13.64 -7.68
CA PRO A 66 -19.80 -14.38 -8.67
C PRO A 66 -18.95 -15.44 -9.41
N GLY A 67 -17.66 -15.59 -9.06
CA GLY A 67 -16.71 -16.51 -9.67
C GLY A 67 -15.43 -15.78 -10.11
N GLU A 68 -14.26 -16.38 -9.86
CA GLU A 68 -12.96 -15.72 -10.08
C GLU A 68 -12.68 -15.33 -11.53
N LYS A 69 -13.30 -16.04 -12.49
CA LYS A 69 -13.05 -15.90 -13.93
C LYS A 69 -14.24 -15.34 -14.70
N VAL A 70 -15.20 -14.69 -14.02
CA VAL A 70 -16.40 -14.16 -14.69
C VAL A 70 -16.08 -13.05 -15.69
N PHE A 71 -14.99 -12.30 -15.46
CA PHE A 71 -14.55 -11.21 -16.33
C PHE A 71 -13.29 -11.59 -17.09
N GLN A 72 -13.32 -11.39 -18.40
CA GLN A 72 -12.17 -11.53 -19.29
C GLN A 72 -11.72 -10.13 -19.69
N VAL A 73 -10.44 -9.85 -19.50
CA VAL A 73 -9.84 -8.56 -19.88
C VAL A 73 -8.79 -8.79 -20.96
N LYS A 74 -8.93 -8.06 -22.06
CA LYS A 74 -7.93 -8.00 -23.13
C LYS A 74 -7.49 -6.55 -23.34
N ILE A 75 -6.18 -6.34 -23.33
CA ILE A 75 -5.57 -5.04 -23.63
C ILE A 75 -4.81 -5.17 -24.95
N SER A 76 -5.07 -4.27 -25.89
CA SER A 76 -4.45 -4.24 -27.22
C SER A 76 -4.15 -2.81 -27.65
N ALA A 77 -3.15 -2.61 -28.49
CA ALA A 77 -2.85 -1.36 -29.16
C ALA A 77 -3.25 -1.50 -30.64
N PRO A 78 -4.39 -0.93 -31.08
CA PRO A 78 -4.92 -1.15 -32.43
C PRO A 78 -3.98 -0.76 -33.57
N ASP A 79 -3.09 0.21 -33.31
CA ASP A 79 -2.18 0.79 -34.30
C ASP A 79 -0.80 0.13 -34.31
N GLU A 80 -0.61 -0.95 -33.55
CA GLU A 80 0.71 -1.55 -33.27
C GLU A 80 0.70 -3.06 -33.52
N GLN A 81 1.79 -3.60 -34.06
CA GLN A 81 1.89 -5.03 -34.39
C GLN A 81 1.88 -5.93 -33.15
N PHE A 82 2.44 -5.45 -32.03
CA PHE A 82 2.55 -6.21 -30.79
C PHE A 82 2.12 -5.35 -29.61
N THR A 83 1.34 -5.94 -28.69
CA THR A 83 1.01 -5.33 -27.40
C THR A 83 1.65 -6.11 -26.28
N ARG A 84 2.61 -5.48 -25.59
CA ARG A 84 3.34 -6.01 -24.43
C ARG A 84 2.76 -5.44 -23.15
N VAL A 85 1.65 -6.04 -22.71
CA VAL A 85 0.96 -5.67 -21.48
C VAL A 85 0.65 -6.93 -20.69
N GLY A 86 1.21 -7.06 -19.49
CA GLY A 86 0.83 -8.10 -18.54
C GLY A 86 -0.46 -7.69 -17.83
N VAL A 87 -1.46 -8.57 -17.79
CA VAL A 87 -2.80 -8.27 -17.20
C VAL A 87 -3.15 -9.33 -16.17
N GLN A 88 -3.71 -8.91 -15.03
CA GLN A 88 -4.28 -9.79 -14.02
C GLN A 88 -5.64 -9.26 -13.57
N VAL A 89 -6.61 -10.17 -13.43
CA VAL A 89 -7.92 -9.90 -12.85
C VAL A 89 -7.93 -10.53 -11.45
N LEU A 90 -8.13 -9.70 -10.44
CA LEU A 90 -8.07 -10.05 -9.03
C LEU A 90 -9.47 -9.98 -8.43
N ASP A 91 -9.99 -11.12 -8.00
CA ASP A 91 -11.28 -11.21 -7.31
C ASP A 91 -11.14 -10.83 -5.83
N ARG A 92 -11.83 -9.77 -5.40
CA ARG A 92 -11.75 -9.26 -4.02
C ARG A 92 -12.69 -9.98 -3.05
N LYS A 93 -13.40 -11.00 -3.53
CA LYS A 93 -14.33 -11.85 -2.78
C LYS A 93 -15.57 -11.15 -2.21
N ASP A 94 -15.76 -9.88 -2.55
CA ASP A 94 -16.84 -9.01 -2.08
C ASP A 94 -17.78 -8.56 -3.21
N GLY A 95 -17.77 -9.27 -4.34
CA GLY A 95 -18.53 -8.90 -5.54
C GLY A 95 -17.85 -7.87 -6.43
N SER A 96 -16.63 -7.45 -6.07
CA SER A 96 -15.82 -6.55 -6.89
C SER A 96 -14.45 -7.14 -7.22
N PHE A 97 -13.81 -6.58 -8.24
CA PHE A 97 -12.55 -7.04 -8.81
C PHE A 97 -11.60 -5.86 -8.99
N ILE A 98 -10.29 -6.12 -8.89
CA ILE A 98 -9.24 -5.22 -9.38
C ILE A 98 -8.69 -5.83 -10.65
N VAL A 99 -8.68 -5.06 -11.72
CA VAL A 99 -7.86 -5.37 -12.89
C VAL A 99 -6.60 -4.55 -12.76
N ARG A 100 -5.45 -5.22 -12.71
CA ARG A 100 -4.13 -4.57 -12.73
C ARG A 100 -3.36 -4.98 -13.96
N TYR A 101 -2.63 -4.03 -14.54
CA TYR A 101 -1.83 -4.28 -15.72
C TYR A 101 -0.53 -3.47 -15.74
N ARG A 102 0.53 -4.10 -16.25
CA ARG A 102 1.84 -3.49 -16.42
C ARG A 102 2.18 -3.38 -17.89
N MET A 103 2.52 -2.17 -18.32
CA MET A 103 2.95 -1.87 -19.68
C MET A 103 4.47 -1.96 -19.77
N TYR A 104 4.99 -2.66 -20.78
CA TYR A 104 6.44 -2.75 -21.05
C TYR A 104 6.88 -1.87 -22.22
N ALA A 105 5.93 -1.21 -22.90
CA ALA A 105 6.19 -0.24 -23.97
C ALA A 105 5.10 0.84 -23.93
N SER A 106 5.40 2.00 -24.52
CA SER A 106 4.43 3.09 -24.70
C SER A 106 3.62 2.89 -25.98
N TYR A 107 2.37 3.34 -26.00
CA TYR A 107 1.49 3.16 -27.16
C TYR A 107 0.82 4.46 -27.57
N ARG A 108 0.54 4.63 -28.87
CA ARG A 108 -0.27 5.78 -29.35
C ARG A 108 -1.68 5.76 -28.82
N ASN A 109 -2.31 4.58 -28.82
CA ASN A 109 -3.63 4.33 -28.27
C ASN A 109 -3.65 2.96 -27.61
N LEU A 110 -4.43 2.81 -26.54
CA LEU A 110 -4.63 1.53 -25.89
C LEU A 110 -6.14 1.24 -25.80
N LYS A 111 -6.53 0.04 -26.19
CA LYS A 111 -7.91 -0.45 -26.12
C LYS A 111 -8.02 -1.52 -25.05
N ILE A 112 -8.89 -1.29 -24.07
CA ILE A 112 -9.18 -2.20 -22.96
C ILE A 112 -10.58 -2.77 -23.17
N GLU A 113 -10.65 -4.07 -23.46
CA GLU A 113 -11.89 -4.83 -23.59
C GLU A 113 -12.13 -5.63 -22.32
N VAL A 114 -13.20 -5.31 -21.59
CA VAL A 114 -13.73 -6.11 -20.49
C VAL A 114 -15.00 -6.81 -20.97
N LYS A 115 -15.03 -8.15 -20.86
CA LYS A 115 -16.15 -8.98 -21.33
C LYS A 115 -16.59 -10.01 -20.29
N HIS A 116 -17.89 -10.30 -20.28
CA HIS A 116 -18.49 -11.44 -19.59
C HIS A 116 -19.29 -12.25 -20.62
N HIS A 117 -18.94 -13.53 -20.80
CA HIS A 117 -19.54 -14.40 -21.83
C HIS A 117 -19.58 -13.75 -23.24
N GLY A 118 -18.52 -13.04 -23.61
CA GLY A 118 -18.41 -12.36 -24.92
C GLY A 118 -19.11 -10.99 -25.01
N GLN A 119 -19.97 -10.65 -24.06
CA GLN A 119 -20.64 -9.34 -24.00
C GLN A 119 -19.76 -8.32 -23.29
N HIS A 120 -19.74 -7.09 -23.81
CA HIS A 120 -19.01 -5.98 -23.20
C HIS A 120 -19.63 -5.59 -21.85
N VAL A 121 -18.78 -5.31 -20.88
CA VAL A 121 -19.18 -4.89 -19.53
C VAL A 121 -19.09 -3.38 -19.42
N ALA A 122 -20.12 -2.73 -18.87
CA ALA A 122 -20.22 -1.27 -18.78
C ALA A 122 -19.97 -0.59 -20.15
N GLU A 123 -19.09 0.42 -20.20
CA GLU A 123 -18.74 1.18 -21.41
C GLU A 123 -17.60 0.53 -22.24
N SER A 124 -17.26 -0.73 -21.95
CA SER A 124 -16.25 -1.47 -22.72
C SER A 124 -16.64 -1.53 -24.21
N PRO A 125 -15.70 -1.35 -25.16
CA PRO A 125 -14.27 -1.14 -24.95
C PRO A 125 -13.90 0.30 -24.54
N TYR A 126 -12.97 0.41 -23.58
CA TYR A 126 -12.37 1.70 -23.22
C TYR A 126 -11.18 1.99 -24.14
N VAL A 127 -11.22 3.11 -24.85
CA VAL A 127 -10.12 3.55 -25.74
C VAL A 127 -9.37 4.70 -25.08
N LEU A 128 -8.19 4.40 -24.54
CA LEU A 128 -7.25 5.37 -24.01
C LEU A 128 -6.53 6.03 -25.18
N ARG A 129 -7.03 7.19 -25.60
CA ARG A 129 -6.39 8.03 -26.62
C ARG A 129 -5.10 8.58 -26.02
N GLY A 130 -3.97 8.14 -26.55
CA GLY A 130 -2.67 8.44 -25.98
C GLY A 130 -2.02 9.70 -26.57
N PRO A 131 -0.68 9.80 -26.46
CA PRO A 131 0.22 8.71 -26.08
C PRO A 131 0.03 8.20 -24.64
N VAL A 132 0.02 6.87 -24.49
CA VAL A 132 -0.12 6.14 -23.21
C VAL A 132 1.26 5.63 -22.81
N TYR A 133 1.84 6.28 -21.80
CA TYR A 133 3.23 6.03 -21.40
C TYR A 133 3.37 4.89 -20.40
N HIS A 134 4.41 4.07 -20.60
CA HIS A 134 4.84 3.07 -19.64
C HIS A 134 5.79 3.66 -18.59
N GLU A 135 6.05 2.92 -17.51
CA GLU A 135 6.78 3.37 -16.33
C GLU A 135 8.18 3.94 -16.59
N ASN A 136 8.93 3.34 -17.52
CA ASN A 136 10.32 3.74 -17.81
C ASN A 136 10.42 4.84 -18.87
N CYS A 137 9.29 5.27 -19.45
CA CYS A 137 9.31 6.35 -20.41
C CYS A 137 9.60 7.69 -19.74
N ASP A 138 10.75 8.28 -20.06
CA ASP A 138 11.12 9.63 -19.63
C ASP A 138 10.39 10.70 -20.47
N CYS A 139 9.13 10.96 -20.11
CA CYS A 139 8.30 11.96 -20.75
C CYS A 139 7.45 12.75 -19.75
N PRO A 140 8.08 13.59 -18.92
CA PRO A 140 7.40 14.32 -17.87
C PRO A 140 6.35 15.28 -18.44
N LEU A 141 5.25 15.43 -17.70
CA LEU A 141 4.32 16.55 -17.92
C LEU A 141 4.90 17.81 -17.28
N GLU A 142 5.13 18.85 -18.08
CA GLU A 142 5.70 20.13 -17.63
C GLU A 142 4.75 20.89 -16.69
N ASP A 143 3.44 20.85 -16.97
CA ASP A 143 2.41 21.42 -16.09
C ASP A 143 2.10 20.42 -14.96
N SER A 144 2.72 20.65 -13.80
CA SER A 144 2.49 19.84 -12.61
C SER A 144 1.08 19.98 -12.03
N ALA A 145 0.40 21.12 -12.25
CA ALA A 145 -0.99 21.29 -11.83
C ALA A 145 -1.93 20.42 -12.69
N ALA A 146 -1.65 20.29 -13.98
CA ALA A 146 -2.35 19.31 -14.83
C ALA A 146 -2.08 17.88 -14.36
N TRP A 147 -0.84 17.53 -14.01
CA TRP A 147 -0.53 16.19 -13.51
C TRP A 147 -1.31 15.85 -12.23
N LEU A 148 -1.36 16.78 -11.26
CA LEU A 148 -2.13 16.63 -10.02
C LEU A 148 -3.63 16.39 -10.28
N ARG A 149 -4.23 17.11 -11.25
CA ARG A 149 -5.64 16.92 -11.64
C ARG A 149 -5.89 15.56 -12.29
N GLU A 150 -5.00 15.12 -13.19
CA GLU A 150 -5.13 13.83 -13.87
C GLU A 150 -5.02 12.65 -12.89
N MET A 151 -4.06 12.74 -11.97
CA MET A 151 -3.85 11.78 -10.88
C MET A 151 -4.93 11.83 -9.80
N ASN A 152 -5.82 12.83 -9.82
CA ASN A 152 -6.84 13.06 -8.80
C ASN A 152 -6.26 13.17 -7.39
N CYS A 153 -5.11 13.84 -7.25
CA CYS A 153 -4.45 14.02 -5.96
C CYS A 153 -5.26 14.95 -5.06
N SER A 154 -5.38 14.61 -3.78
CA SER A 154 -5.93 15.51 -2.75
C SER A 154 -5.16 16.83 -2.71
N GLU A 155 -5.89 17.94 -2.61
CA GLU A 155 -5.26 19.27 -2.59
C GLU A 155 -4.34 19.48 -1.39
N THR A 156 -4.77 18.97 -0.23
CA THR A 156 -4.05 19.03 1.04
C THR A 156 -3.94 17.65 1.66
N ILE A 157 -2.79 17.33 2.24
CA ILE A 157 -2.56 16.11 3.02
C ILE A 157 -2.17 16.53 4.44
N SER A 158 -3.01 16.16 5.41
CA SER A 158 -2.91 16.61 6.80
C SER A 158 -1.54 16.30 7.43
N GLN A 159 -1.00 15.11 7.17
CA GLN A 159 0.33 14.71 7.66
C GLN A 159 1.42 15.66 7.16
N ILE A 160 1.43 15.97 5.85
CA ILE A 160 2.44 16.84 5.24
C ILE A 160 2.35 18.24 5.85
N GLN A 161 1.14 18.80 5.95
CA GLN A 161 0.96 20.12 6.56
C GLN A 161 1.46 20.18 8.00
N LYS A 162 1.17 19.14 8.79
CA LYS A 162 1.60 19.04 10.18
C LYS A 162 3.11 18.99 10.33
N ASP A 163 3.78 18.19 9.50
CA ASP A 163 5.24 18.04 9.57
C ASP A 163 5.96 19.31 9.07
N LEU A 164 5.48 19.89 7.97
CA LEU A 164 6.05 21.11 7.40
C LEU A 164 5.78 22.37 8.24
N ALA A 165 4.70 22.42 9.04
CA ALA A 165 4.40 23.55 9.92
C ALA A 165 5.49 23.83 10.97
N HIS A 166 6.39 22.87 11.23
CA HIS A 166 7.55 23.07 12.10
C HIS A 166 8.65 23.91 11.43
N PHE A 167 8.66 24.05 10.10
CA PHE A 167 9.72 24.67 9.32
C PHE A 167 9.14 25.78 8.44
N PRO A 168 8.89 27.00 8.98
CA PRO A 168 8.27 28.08 8.21
C PRO A 168 9.11 28.51 7.01
N THR A 169 10.43 28.32 7.09
CA THR A 169 11.39 28.48 6.00
C THR A 169 12.44 27.38 6.08
N VAL A 170 13.02 27.06 4.93
CA VAL A 170 14.15 26.15 4.77
C VAL A 170 15.24 26.91 4.03
N ASP A 171 16.45 26.95 4.55
CA ASP A 171 17.59 27.55 3.86
C ASP A 171 18.53 26.43 3.39
N PRO A 172 18.56 26.12 2.08
CA PRO A 172 19.47 25.15 1.48
C PRO A 172 20.93 25.27 1.97
N GLU A 173 21.48 26.49 2.03
CA GLU A 173 22.86 26.71 2.48
C GLU A 173 23.05 26.31 3.94
N LYS A 174 22.08 26.69 4.79
CA LYS A 174 22.10 26.35 6.21
C LYS A 174 22.00 24.84 6.42
N ILE A 175 21.03 24.17 5.79
CA ILE A 175 20.81 22.73 6.02
C ILE A 175 21.99 21.90 5.51
N ALA A 176 22.60 22.29 4.39
CA ALA A 176 23.77 21.63 3.83
C ALA A 176 24.99 21.71 4.76
N ALA A 177 25.13 22.81 5.49
CA ALA A 177 26.21 22.99 6.45
C ALA A 177 25.93 22.31 7.81
N GLU A 178 24.68 22.36 8.29
CA GLU A 178 24.33 21.95 9.66
C GLU A 178 23.90 20.49 9.78
N ILE A 179 23.10 19.96 8.85
CA ILE A 179 22.57 18.59 8.93
C ILE A 179 23.69 17.54 8.91
N PRO A 180 24.70 17.61 8.00
CA PRO A 180 25.81 16.65 8.02
C PRO A 180 26.64 16.72 9.30
N LYS A 181 26.81 17.90 9.91
CA LYS A 181 27.54 18.03 11.18
C LYS A 181 26.78 17.37 12.33
N ARG A 182 25.46 17.54 12.37
CA ARG A 182 24.61 17.02 13.46
C ARG A 182 24.26 15.55 13.30
N PHE A 183 24.08 15.08 12.06
CA PHE A 183 23.54 13.75 11.78
C PHE A 183 24.39 12.92 10.82
N GLY A 184 25.35 13.51 10.10
CA GLY A 184 26.17 12.80 9.12
C GLY A 184 27.24 11.88 9.72
N GLN A 185 27.52 12.00 11.02
CA GLN A 185 28.30 10.98 11.75
C GLN A 185 27.51 9.69 11.99
N ARG A 186 26.16 9.76 11.94
CA ARG A 186 25.33 8.55 11.92
C ARG A 186 25.45 7.94 10.53
N GLN A 187 25.50 6.62 10.48
CA GLN A 187 25.92 5.90 9.27
C GLN A 187 24.90 5.93 8.10
N SER A 188 23.72 6.53 8.22
CA SER A 188 22.60 6.29 7.29
C SER A 188 21.86 7.56 6.85
N LEU A 189 22.57 8.55 6.27
CA LEU A 189 22.00 9.83 5.83
C LEU A 189 22.30 10.10 4.35
N CYS A 190 21.32 10.64 3.60
CA CYS A 190 21.51 11.09 2.22
C CYS A 190 21.09 12.54 2.05
N HIS A 191 21.90 13.30 1.31
CA HIS A 191 21.63 14.65 0.85
C HIS A 191 21.23 14.59 -0.62
N TYR A 192 20.01 15.01 -0.94
CA TYR A 192 19.50 15.06 -2.30
C TYR A 192 19.32 16.48 -2.78
N THR A 193 19.63 16.70 -4.06
CA THR A 193 19.19 17.88 -4.81
C THR A 193 18.44 17.38 -6.03
N LEU A 194 17.18 17.77 -6.17
CA LEU A 194 16.43 17.70 -7.42
C LEU A 194 16.56 19.07 -8.08
N LYS A 195 17.19 19.10 -9.26
CA LYS A 195 17.45 20.34 -10.01
C LYS A 195 17.22 20.11 -11.50
N ASP A 196 16.41 20.95 -12.13
CA ASP A 196 16.05 20.83 -13.55
C ASP A 196 15.52 19.44 -13.89
N ASN A 197 14.65 18.92 -13.01
CA ASN A 197 14.06 17.58 -13.10
C ASN A 197 15.08 16.42 -13.13
N LYS A 198 16.30 16.64 -12.64
CA LYS A 198 17.35 15.62 -12.45
C LYS A 198 17.66 15.45 -10.97
N VAL A 199 18.00 14.24 -10.58
CA VAL A 199 18.27 13.88 -9.18
C VAL A 199 19.77 13.77 -8.97
N TYR A 200 20.28 14.41 -7.92
CA TYR A 200 21.66 14.35 -7.47
C TYR A 200 21.70 13.94 -6.00
N ILE A 201 22.70 13.16 -5.62
CA ILE A 201 22.82 12.61 -4.27
C ILE A 201 24.26 12.70 -3.74
N LYS A 202 24.40 13.02 -2.45
CA LYS A 202 25.61 12.79 -1.65
C LYS A 202 25.26 11.99 -0.40
N THR A 203 25.94 10.88 -0.20
CA THR A 203 25.72 10.00 0.95
C THR A 203 26.63 10.38 2.11
N HIS A 204 26.13 10.27 3.34
CA HIS A 204 26.88 10.49 4.58
C HIS A 204 26.77 9.23 5.45
N GLY A 205 27.92 8.64 5.80
CA GLY A 205 28.00 7.42 6.59
C GLY A 205 28.16 6.12 5.78
N GLU A 206 28.19 4.98 6.47
CA GLU A 206 28.55 3.66 5.92
C GLU A 206 27.35 2.75 5.60
N HIS A 207 26.18 3.03 6.15
CA HIS A 207 24.94 2.26 6.03
C HIS A 207 23.90 3.00 5.17
N VAL A 208 24.28 3.27 3.92
CA VAL A 208 23.48 4.06 2.97
C VAL A 208 22.79 3.20 1.89
N GLY A 209 22.81 1.88 2.02
CA GLY A 209 22.23 0.95 1.03
C GLY A 209 20.74 1.15 0.78
N PHE A 210 19.99 1.61 1.79
CA PHE A 210 18.54 1.87 1.68
C PHE A 210 18.20 3.11 0.82
N ARG A 211 19.20 3.85 0.33
CA ARG A 211 18.98 4.95 -0.62
C ARG A 211 18.25 4.49 -1.88
N ILE A 212 18.42 3.22 -2.28
CA ILE A 212 17.84 2.68 -3.51
C ILE A 212 16.32 2.88 -3.58
N PHE A 213 15.63 2.86 -2.45
CA PHE A 213 14.18 3.05 -2.38
C PHE A 213 13.79 4.50 -2.65
N MET A 214 14.57 5.45 -2.14
CA MET A 214 14.37 6.88 -2.39
C MET A 214 14.79 7.24 -3.83
N ASP A 215 15.93 6.73 -4.30
CA ASP A 215 16.40 6.89 -5.68
C ASP A 215 15.30 6.44 -6.67
N ALA A 216 14.71 5.27 -6.44
CA ALA A 216 13.72 4.69 -7.33
C ALA A 216 12.43 5.54 -7.44
N ILE A 217 11.88 6.05 -6.33
CA ILE A 217 10.67 6.88 -6.38
C ILE A 217 10.93 8.26 -6.97
N LEU A 218 12.08 8.88 -6.70
CA LEU A 218 12.47 10.16 -7.30
C LEU A 218 12.65 10.05 -8.82
N LEU A 219 13.35 9.01 -9.27
CA LEU A 219 13.49 8.71 -10.71
C LEU A 219 12.13 8.40 -11.35
N SER A 220 11.25 7.69 -10.64
CA SER A 220 9.91 7.38 -11.12
C SER A 220 9.05 8.64 -11.29
N LEU A 221 9.10 9.59 -10.35
CA LEU A 221 8.40 10.87 -10.42
C LEU A 221 8.93 11.75 -11.55
N THR A 222 10.24 11.92 -11.65
CA THR A 222 10.87 12.79 -12.66
C THR A 222 10.61 12.34 -14.10
N ARG A 223 10.37 11.05 -14.36
CA ARG A 223 9.90 10.55 -15.67
C ARG A 223 8.46 10.93 -16.01
N LYS A 224 7.62 11.20 -15.00
CA LYS A 224 6.16 11.39 -15.13
C LYS A 224 5.74 12.85 -15.14
N VAL A 225 6.41 13.67 -14.33
CA VAL A 225 6.04 15.06 -14.08
C VAL A 225 7.28 15.87 -13.76
N ARG A 226 7.29 17.15 -14.16
CA ARG A 226 8.32 18.08 -13.74
C ARG A 226 8.20 18.33 -12.24
N MET A 227 9.19 17.85 -11.51
CA MET A 227 9.31 18.07 -10.07
C MET A 227 9.85 19.48 -9.79
N PRO A 228 9.45 20.11 -8.66
CA PRO A 228 10.04 21.38 -8.24
C PRO A 228 11.51 21.19 -7.87
N ASP A 229 12.32 22.21 -8.09
CA ASP A 229 13.70 22.20 -7.62
C ASP A 229 13.72 22.18 -6.09
N VAL A 230 14.40 21.20 -5.50
CA VAL A 230 14.39 20.99 -4.05
C VAL A 230 15.69 20.36 -3.55
N GLU A 231 16.19 20.85 -2.42
CA GLU A 231 17.36 20.32 -1.71
C GLU A 231 16.94 19.87 -0.31
N PHE A 232 17.19 18.60 0.03
CA PHE A 232 16.68 18.02 1.25
C PHE A 232 17.53 16.84 1.74
N PHE A 233 17.32 16.45 2.99
CA PHE A 233 18.00 15.32 3.62
C PHE A 233 17.03 14.19 3.96
N VAL A 234 17.47 12.97 3.75
CA VAL A 234 16.74 11.74 4.03
C VAL A 234 17.51 10.90 5.03
N ASN A 235 16.87 10.63 6.16
CA ASN A 235 17.28 9.61 7.11
C ASN A 235 16.89 8.22 6.58
N LEU A 236 17.90 7.38 6.36
CA LEU A 236 17.71 5.99 5.92
C LEU A 236 17.59 4.99 7.08
N GLY A 237 17.81 5.44 8.32
CA GLY A 237 17.72 4.60 9.51
C GLY A 237 16.29 4.46 10.03
N ASP A 238 16.09 3.50 10.92
CA ASP A 238 14.78 3.21 11.51
C ASP A 238 14.25 4.37 12.36
N TRP A 239 15.09 4.93 13.25
CA TRP A 239 14.63 5.93 14.22
C TRP A 239 14.57 7.34 13.64
N PRO A 240 13.49 8.11 13.89
CA PRO A 240 13.45 9.54 13.60
C PRO A 240 14.52 10.30 14.39
N LEU A 241 15.13 11.29 13.73
CA LEU A 241 16.35 11.98 14.19
C LEU A 241 16.07 13.30 14.92
N GLU A 242 15.15 14.14 14.43
CA GLU A 242 14.94 15.50 14.94
C GLU A 242 14.02 15.47 16.16
N LYS A 243 14.59 15.39 17.36
CA LYS A 243 13.82 15.32 18.61
C LYS A 243 13.10 16.64 18.92
N LYS A 244 11.86 16.57 19.41
CA LYS A 244 11.06 17.74 19.82
C LYS A 244 11.71 18.61 20.91
N LYS A 245 12.54 18.01 21.77
CA LYS A 245 13.25 18.71 22.85
C LYS A 245 14.35 19.66 22.33
N SER A 246 14.73 19.57 21.05
CA SER A 246 15.64 20.54 20.43
C SER A 246 14.92 21.88 20.31
N ASN A 247 15.35 22.87 21.11
CA ASN A 247 14.69 24.18 21.21
C ASN A 247 15.29 25.24 20.28
N SER A 248 16.45 24.99 19.69
CA SER A 248 17.10 25.86 18.71
C SER A 248 17.69 25.03 17.56
N ASN A 249 17.75 25.62 16.37
CA ASN A 249 18.34 25.03 15.15
C ASN A 249 17.76 23.64 14.80
N ILE A 250 16.42 23.53 14.85
CA ILE A 250 15.70 22.36 14.33
C ILE A 250 16.02 22.17 12.85
N GLN A 251 16.21 20.91 12.43
CA GLN A 251 16.56 20.58 11.04
C GLN A 251 15.43 19.83 10.35
N PRO A 252 15.06 20.20 9.12
CA PRO A 252 14.13 19.41 8.33
C PRO A 252 14.81 18.14 7.80
N ILE A 253 14.35 16.98 8.24
CA ILE A 253 14.85 15.68 7.77
C ILE A 253 13.67 14.78 7.46
N PHE A 254 13.71 14.17 6.27
CA PHE A 254 12.72 13.23 5.80
C PHE A 254 13.02 11.84 6.37
N SER A 255 12.00 11.17 6.92
CA SER A 255 12.15 9.85 7.55
C SER A 255 11.01 8.91 7.16
N TRP A 256 11.28 7.60 7.13
CA TRP A 256 10.27 6.56 6.90
C TRP A 256 9.27 6.42 8.07
N CYS A 257 9.66 6.84 9.27
CA CYS A 257 8.84 6.81 10.48
C CYS A 257 9.03 8.09 11.27
N GLY A 258 7.92 8.65 11.75
CA GLY A 258 7.91 9.74 12.73
C GLY A 258 7.67 9.22 14.15
N SER A 259 7.75 10.11 15.14
CA SER A 259 7.21 9.85 16.47
C SER A 259 6.59 11.08 17.11
N THR A 260 5.76 10.89 18.14
CA THR A 260 5.20 11.99 18.93
C THR A 260 6.28 12.79 19.67
N GLU A 261 7.53 12.34 19.66
CA GLU A 261 8.70 12.98 20.24
C GLU A 261 9.69 13.50 19.19
N SER A 262 9.37 13.38 17.89
CA SER A 262 10.20 13.91 16.80
C SER A 262 9.47 14.97 15.96
N ARG A 263 10.23 15.64 15.09
CA ARG A 263 9.78 16.61 14.09
C ARG A 263 10.24 16.23 12.67
N ASP A 264 10.72 15.01 12.48
CA ASP A 264 11.03 14.47 11.15
C ASP A 264 9.79 14.53 10.24
N ILE A 265 10.03 14.81 8.97
CA ILE A 265 9.02 14.89 7.93
C ILE A 265 8.77 13.47 7.40
N VAL A 266 7.56 12.95 7.59
CA VAL A 266 7.29 11.53 7.33
C VAL A 266 6.93 11.29 5.87
N MET A 267 7.47 10.21 5.31
CA MET A 267 7.17 9.73 3.96
C MET A 267 6.51 8.35 4.00
N PRO A 268 5.88 7.88 2.89
CA PRO A 268 5.58 6.48 2.71
C PRO A 268 6.81 5.62 2.97
N THR A 269 6.66 4.51 3.69
CA THR A 269 7.80 3.66 4.06
C THR A 269 8.48 3.08 2.83
N TYR A 270 9.75 2.69 2.96
CA TYR A 270 10.48 2.07 1.85
C TYR A 270 9.77 0.80 1.35
N ASP A 271 9.16 0.03 2.25
CA ASP A 271 8.43 -1.22 1.95
C ASP A 271 7.18 -0.95 1.12
N LEU A 272 6.36 0.02 1.54
CA LEU A 272 5.17 0.43 0.79
C LEU A 272 5.54 1.04 -0.57
N THR A 273 6.56 1.89 -0.59
CA THR A 273 7.06 2.54 -1.81
C THR A 273 7.57 1.50 -2.82
N ASP A 274 8.40 0.55 -2.39
CA ASP A 274 8.91 -0.52 -3.24
C ASP A 274 7.77 -1.41 -3.74
N SER A 275 6.80 -1.73 -2.89
CA SER A 275 5.63 -2.53 -3.29
C SER A 275 4.83 -1.88 -4.42
N VAL A 276 4.72 -0.55 -4.44
CA VAL A 276 4.07 0.21 -5.51
C VAL A 276 4.93 0.25 -6.79
N LEU A 277 6.22 0.54 -6.66
CA LEU A 277 7.15 0.63 -7.80
C LEU A 277 7.32 -0.72 -8.52
N GLU A 278 7.32 -1.80 -7.76
CA GLU A 278 7.56 -3.16 -8.23
C GLU A 278 6.27 -3.99 -8.33
N THR A 279 5.08 -3.39 -8.23
CA THR A 279 3.81 -4.11 -8.44
C THR A 279 3.82 -4.81 -9.81
N MET A 280 3.51 -6.11 -9.82
CA MET A 280 3.63 -7.00 -11.00
C MET A 280 5.06 -7.15 -11.57
N GLY A 281 6.07 -6.70 -10.81
CA GLY A 281 7.49 -6.87 -11.07
C GLY A 281 8.10 -7.87 -10.09
N ARG A 282 9.04 -7.40 -9.26
CA ARG A 282 9.81 -8.27 -8.37
C ARG A 282 9.11 -8.62 -7.05
N VAL A 283 8.07 -7.86 -6.66
CA VAL A 283 7.34 -8.10 -5.40
C VAL A 283 6.09 -8.95 -5.62
N SER A 284 5.84 -9.90 -4.72
CA SER A 284 4.62 -10.70 -4.70
C SER A 284 3.55 -10.13 -3.76
N LEU A 285 3.96 -9.36 -2.75
CA LEU A 285 3.10 -8.69 -1.78
C LEU A 285 2.97 -7.21 -2.14
N ASP A 286 1.75 -6.78 -2.43
CA ASP A 286 1.40 -5.41 -2.73
C ASP A 286 -0.06 -5.15 -2.33
N MET A 287 -0.47 -3.88 -2.31
CA MET A 287 -1.80 -3.48 -1.84
C MET A 287 -2.95 -4.08 -2.67
N MET A 288 -2.71 -4.45 -3.94
CA MET A 288 -3.71 -5.11 -4.78
C MET A 288 -3.71 -6.63 -4.57
N SER A 289 -2.54 -7.26 -4.43
CA SER A 289 -2.45 -8.71 -4.23
C SER A 289 -3.08 -9.16 -2.91
N VAL A 290 -2.94 -8.37 -1.83
CA VAL A 290 -3.63 -8.64 -0.56
C VAL A 290 -5.15 -8.69 -0.75
N GLN A 291 -5.71 -7.75 -1.52
CA GLN A 291 -7.16 -7.67 -1.72
C GLN A 291 -7.73 -8.89 -2.45
N ALA A 292 -6.90 -9.65 -3.18
CA ALA A 292 -7.30 -10.90 -3.84
C ALA A 292 -7.09 -12.15 -2.99
N ASN A 293 -6.32 -12.03 -1.90
CA ASN A 293 -5.81 -13.14 -1.10
C ASN A 293 -6.21 -12.97 0.38
N THR A 294 -7.47 -12.63 0.61
CA THR A 294 -8.06 -12.37 1.93
C THR A 294 -8.47 -13.64 2.68
N GLY A 295 -8.10 -14.82 2.18
CA GLY A 295 -8.42 -16.10 2.84
C GLY A 295 -9.91 -16.49 2.75
N PRO A 296 -10.40 -17.31 3.69
CA PRO A 296 -11.79 -17.77 3.68
C PRO A 296 -12.78 -16.65 4.08
N PRO A 297 -14.09 -16.84 3.82
CA PRO A 297 -15.13 -15.92 4.32
C PRO A 297 -15.02 -15.71 5.83
N TRP A 298 -15.43 -14.53 6.31
CA TRP A 298 -15.30 -14.12 7.71
C TRP A 298 -15.77 -15.19 8.70
N GLU A 299 -16.91 -15.80 8.43
CA GLU A 299 -17.55 -16.82 9.27
C GLU A 299 -16.72 -18.11 9.39
N SER A 300 -15.81 -18.35 8.44
CA SER A 300 -14.92 -19.51 8.38
C SER A 300 -13.46 -19.21 8.77
N LYS A 301 -13.14 -17.97 9.13
CA LYS A 301 -11.80 -17.60 9.63
C LYS A 301 -11.60 -18.10 11.07
N ASN A 302 -10.36 -18.45 11.40
CA ASN A 302 -9.96 -18.84 12.75
C ASN A 302 -10.21 -17.70 13.75
N SER A 303 -10.80 -18.03 14.91
CA SER A 303 -11.07 -17.08 16.01
C SER A 303 -9.87 -16.84 16.93
N THR A 304 -8.65 -17.20 16.50
CA THR A 304 -7.38 -16.90 17.18
C THR A 304 -6.72 -15.68 16.54
N ALA A 305 -6.01 -14.89 17.33
CA ALA A 305 -5.26 -13.74 16.86
C ALA A 305 -3.84 -14.13 16.44
N VAL A 306 -3.45 -13.79 15.21
CA VAL A 306 -2.16 -14.21 14.64
C VAL A 306 -1.10 -13.11 14.72
N TRP A 307 0.14 -13.53 14.99
CA TRP A 307 1.34 -12.71 14.82
C TRP A 307 2.57 -13.56 14.49
N ARG A 308 3.41 -13.07 13.57
CA ARG A 308 4.77 -13.60 13.35
C ARG A 308 5.72 -12.43 13.16
N GLY A 309 6.90 -12.51 13.77
CA GLY A 309 7.92 -11.47 13.61
C GLY A 309 9.23 -11.82 14.30
N ARG A 310 10.11 -10.82 14.40
CA ARG A 310 11.39 -10.89 15.12
C ARG A 310 11.27 -10.22 16.49
N ASP A 311 12.18 -10.55 17.37
CA ASP A 311 12.34 -10.04 18.73
C ASP A 311 12.77 -8.57 18.83
N SER A 312 12.50 -7.69 17.86
CA SER A 312 13.05 -6.32 17.83
C SER A 312 12.51 -5.33 18.89
N ARG A 313 11.65 -5.78 19.82
CA ARG A 313 11.16 -4.97 20.94
C ARG A 313 10.64 -5.85 22.09
N LYS A 314 10.71 -5.36 23.33
CA LYS A 314 10.29 -6.09 24.53
C LYS A 314 8.83 -6.53 24.48
N GLU A 315 7.94 -5.70 23.95
CA GLU A 315 6.51 -6.01 23.86
C GLU A 315 6.23 -7.21 22.95
N ARG A 316 7.09 -7.48 21.97
CA ARG A 316 7.01 -8.70 21.16
C ARG A 316 7.35 -9.95 21.99
N LEU A 317 8.30 -9.84 22.92
CA LEU A 317 8.64 -10.92 23.86
C LEU A 317 7.45 -11.20 24.79
N GLU A 318 6.79 -10.15 25.27
CA GLU A 318 5.60 -10.26 26.11
C GLU A 318 4.41 -10.84 25.34
N LEU A 319 4.21 -10.46 24.07
CA LEU A 319 3.19 -11.06 23.20
C LEU A 319 3.37 -12.57 23.06
N VAL A 320 4.60 -13.04 22.81
CA VAL A 320 4.87 -14.48 22.66
C VAL A 320 4.69 -15.22 23.99
N LYS A 321 5.07 -14.62 25.13
CA LYS A 321 4.75 -15.17 26.46
C LYS A 321 3.24 -15.27 26.70
N LEU A 322 2.47 -14.25 26.30
CA LEU A 322 1.00 -14.28 26.38
C LEU A 322 0.41 -15.38 25.50
N SER A 323 0.89 -15.54 24.26
CA SER A 323 0.46 -16.61 23.36
C SER A 323 0.71 -18.00 23.92
N ARG A 324 1.86 -18.22 24.57
CA ARG A 324 2.15 -19.50 25.25
C ARG A 324 1.23 -19.78 26.43
N LYS A 325 0.75 -18.74 27.13
CA LYS A 325 -0.21 -18.88 28.23
C LYS A 325 -1.66 -19.02 27.75
N HIS A 326 -1.97 -18.51 26.56
CA HIS A 326 -3.32 -18.44 25.99
C HIS A 326 -3.35 -18.89 24.50
N PRO A 327 -2.91 -20.12 24.18
CA PRO A 327 -2.83 -20.61 22.80
C PRO A 327 -4.21 -20.69 22.10
N GLU A 328 -5.30 -20.76 22.86
CA GLU A 328 -6.69 -20.72 22.40
C GLU A 328 -7.15 -19.32 21.93
N LEU A 329 -6.42 -18.27 22.32
CA LEU A 329 -6.70 -16.89 21.94
C LEU A 329 -5.67 -16.33 20.97
N ILE A 330 -4.39 -16.66 21.13
CA ILE A 330 -3.30 -16.03 20.41
C ILE A 330 -2.37 -17.09 19.82
N ASP A 331 -2.16 -17.02 18.50
CA ASP A 331 -1.10 -17.69 17.79
C ASP A 331 0.01 -16.68 17.44
N ALA A 332 0.94 -16.45 18.37
CA ALA A 332 2.08 -15.57 18.18
C ALA A 332 3.40 -16.32 18.40
N ALA A 333 4.32 -16.22 17.44
CA ALA A 333 5.61 -16.89 17.52
C ALA A 333 6.73 -16.09 16.83
N PHE A 334 7.95 -16.27 17.32
CA PHE A 334 9.14 -15.68 16.71
C PHE A 334 9.61 -16.46 15.50
N THR A 335 10.01 -15.73 14.47
CA THR A 335 10.61 -16.28 13.24
C THR A 335 12.12 -16.15 13.20
N ASN A 336 12.68 -15.28 14.04
CA ASN A 336 14.12 -15.15 14.26
C ASN A 336 14.39 -14.33 15.54
N PHE A 337 15.57 -14.50 16.12
CA PHE A 337 16.11 -13.69 17.21
C PHE A 337 17.37 -12.94 16.77
N PHE A 338 17.48 -11.67 17.14
CA PHE A 338 18.64 -10.82 16.84
C PHE A 338 18.92 -9.79 17.94
N PHE A 339 17.90 -9.30 18.63
CA PHE A 339 18.00 -8.17 19.57
C PHE A 339 18.06 -8.62 21.03
N PHE A 340 17.54 -9.81 21.33
CA PHE A 340 17.52 -10.42 22.65
C PHE A 340 18.09 -11.83 22.58
N LYS A 341 18.48 -12.35 23.74
CA LYS A 341 18.87 -13.74 23.87
C LYS A 341 17.64 -14.62 23.67
N HIS A 342 17.73 -15.58 22.75
CA HIS A 342 16.72 -16.62 22.61
C HIS A 342 16.72 -17.52 23.85
N ASP A 343 15.56 -17.64 24.48
CA ASP A 343 15.27 -18.60 25.55
C ASP A 343 14.02 -19.38 25.16
N GLU A 344 14.22 -20.59 24.65
CA GLU A 344 13.16 -21.45 24.16
C GLU A 344 12.17 -21.86 25.27
N SER A 345 12.61 -21.91 26.53
CA SER A 345 11.71 -22.21 27.66
C SER A 345 10.65 -21.12 27.84
N LEU A 346 11.06 -19.87 27.67
CA LEU A 346 10.19 -18.70 27.81
C LEU A 346 9.39 -18.41 26.55
N TYR A 347 10.03 -18.49 25.38
CA TYR A 347 9.47 -17.98 24.11
C TYR A 347 9.05 -19.07 23.13
N GLY A 348 9.36 -20.34 23.42
CA GLY A 348 9.13 -21.44 22.50
C GLY A 348 10.13 -21.48 21.33
N PRO A 349 9.98 -22.46 20.44
CA PRO A 349 10.86 -22.62 19.29
C PRO A 349 10.67 -21.48 18.30
N ILE A 350 11.73 -21.18 17.54
CA ILE A 350 11.63 -20.34 16.36
C ILE A 350 10.82 -21.09 15.31
N VAL A 351 9.81 -20.44 14.74
CA VAL A 351 8.97 -21.01 13.68
C VAL A 351 9.38 -20.45 12.31
N LYS A 352 9.02 -21.17 11.23
CA LYS A 352 9.24 -20.67 9.88
C LYS A 352 8.36 -19.45 9.59
N HIS A 353 8.82 -18.61 8.66
CA HIS A 353 7.96 -17.60 8.05
C HIS A 353 6.75 -18.28 7.40
N ILE A 354 5.59 -17.66 7.56
CA ILE A 354 4.36 -18.04 6.85
C ILE A 354 4.08 -16.99 5.77
N SER A 355 3.27 -17.34 4.78
CA SER A 355 2.83 -16.37 3.78
C SER A 355 2.10 -15.22 4.47
N PHE A 356 2.31 -13.98 4.01
CA PHE A 356 1.54 -12.86 4.53
C PHE A 356 0.03 -13.09 4.33
N PHE A 357 -0.35 -13.73 3.22
CA PHE A 357 -1.74 -14.06 2.93
C PHE A 357 -2.36 -15.06 3.92
N ASP A 358 -1.54 -15.87 4.61
CA ASP A 358 -2.03 -16.81 5.63
C ASP A 358 -2.51 -16.09 6.90
N PHE A 359 -2.09 -14.83 7.13
CA PHE A 359 -2.61 -14.03 8.24
C PHE A 359 -4.13 -13.83 8.12
N PHE A 360 -4.65 -13.74 6.90
CA PHE A 360 -6.09 -13.57 6.66
C PHE A 360 -6.88 -14.87 6.82
N LYS A 361 -6.26 -16.00 7.18
CA LYS A 361 -6.99 -17.17 7.70
C LYS A 361 -7.55 -16.93 9.10
N HIS A 362 -7.11 -15.86 9.77
CA HIS A 362 -7.51 -15.49 11.13
C HIS A 362 -8.40 -14.24 11.11
N LYS A 363 -9.39 -14.17 12.01
CA LYS A 363 -10.22 -12.96 12.19
C LYS A 363 -9.44 -11.78 12.74
N TYR A 364 -8.41 -12.04 13.53
CA TYR A 364 -7.69 -11.03 14.30
C TYR A 364 -6.19 -11.07 14.00
N GLN A 365 -5.60 -9.91 13.77
CA GLN A 365 -4.19 -9.71 13.46
C GLN A 365 -3.61 -8.72 14.45
N ILE A 366 -2.55 -9.08 15.16
CA ILE A 366 -1.93 -8.19 16.13
C ILE A 366 -0.84 -7.37 15.41
N ASN A 367 -0.84 -6.05 15.56
CA ASN A 367 0.17 -5.16 14.99
C ASN A 367 0.99 -4.52 16.11
N ILE A 368 2.17 -5.09 16.38
CA ILE A 368 3.13 -4.64 17.38
C ILE A 368 4.35 -4.05 16.68
N ASP A 369 4.75 -2.86 17.13
CA ASP A 369 5.94 -2.18 16.66
C ASP A 369 7.21 -3.04 16.77
N GLY A 370 8.16 -2.77 15.89
CA GLY A 370 9.50 -3.34 15.94
C GLY A 370 10.49 -2.36 16.56
N THR A 371 11.60 -2.08 15.87
CA THR A 371 12.47 -0.97 16.23
C THR A 371 11.67 0.35 16.26
N VAL A 372 10.81 0.54 15.27
CA VAL A 372 9.84 1.65 15.11
C VAL A 372 8.46 1.11 14.70
N ALA A 373 7.60 1.94 14.10
CA ALA A 373 6.29 1.53 13.60
C ALA A 373 6.39 0.25 12.76
N ALA A 374 5.43 -0.66 12.91
CA ALA A 374 5.40 -1.87 12.10
C ALA A 374 4.89 -1.59 10.68
N TYR A 375 5.81 -1.45 9.72
CA TYR A 375 5.54 -1.11 8.31
C TYR A 375 4.64 -2.09 7.55
N ARG A 376 4.24 -3.18 8.20
CA ARG A 376 3.27 -4.12 7.64
C ARG A 376 1.81 -3.65 7.77
N LEU A 377 1.54 -2.58 8.53
CA LEU A 377 0.17 -2.14 8.83
C LEU A 377 -0.69 -1.87 7.58
N PRO A 378 -0.19 -1.21 6.51
CA PRO A 378 -0.96 -1.01 5.27
C PRO A 378 -1.57 -2.31 4.73
N TYR A 379 -0.76 -3.37 4.68
CA TYR A 379 -1.17 -4.69 4.17
C TYR A 379 -2.12 -5.40 5.13
N LEU A 380 -1.95 -5.26 6.45
CA LEU A 380 -2.91 -5.82 7.42
C LEU A 380 -4.28 -5.14 7.29
N LEU A 381 -4.30 -3.81 7.11
CA LEU A 381 -5.52 -3.02 6.97
C LEU A 381 -6.26 -3.33 5.67
N VAL A 382 -5.57 -3.41 4.52
CA VAL A 382 -6.22 -3.61 3.22
C VAL A 382 -6.83 -5.01 3.04
N GLY A 383 -6.43 -5.97 3.88
CA GLY A 383 -7.10 -7.26 4.02
C GLY A 383 -8.48 -7.14 4.68
N ASP A 384 -9.11 -8.26 5.03
CA ASP A 384 -10.49 -8.32 5.55
C ASP A 384 -10.56 -8.88 7.00
N SER A 385 -9.46 -8.77 7.73
CA SER A 385 -9.34 -9.23 9.12
C SER A 385 -9.09 -8.04 10.05
N VAL A 386 -9.56 -8.12 11.29
CA VAL A 386 -9.43 -7.05 12.29
C VAL A 386 -7.98 -6.87 12.68
N VAL A 387 -7.52 -5.62 12.68
CA VAL A 387 -6.22 -5.26 13.24
C VAL A 387 -6.38 -4.81 14.70
N LEU A 388 -5.65 -5.46 15.60
CA LEU A 388 -5.40 -4.97 16.96
C LEU A 388 -4.07 -4.22 16.96
N LYS A 389 -4.12 -2.90 17.00
CA LYS A 389 -2.94 -2.05 16.85
C LYS A 389 -2.45 -1.56 18.21
N GLN A 390 -1.17 -1.78 18.48
CA GLN A 390 -0.48 -1.23 19.64
C GLN A 390 -0.48 0.31 19.60
N ASP A 391 -0.82 0.91 20.73
CA ASP A 391 -0.62 2.32 21.00
C ASP A 391 0.88 2.62 21.09
N SER A 392 1.34 3.60 20.33
CA SER A 392 2.76 3.86 20.14
C SER A 392 3.01 5.31 19.85
N ILE A 393 4.18 5.78 20.29
CA ILE A 393 4.71 7.07 19.88
C ILE A 393 5.07 7.09 18.39
N TYR A 394 5.36 5.93 17.78
CA TYR A 394 5.80 5.84 16.39
C TYR A 394 4.63 5.79 15.42
N TYR A 395 4.81 6.43 14.26
CA TYR A 395 3.79 6.48 13.23
C TYR A 395 4.36 6.52 11.81
N GLU A 396 3.63 5.90 10.88
CA GLU A 396 3.83 6.07 9.43
C GLU A 396 2.97 7.25 8.92
N HIS A 397 3.18 7.63 7.65
CA HIS A 397 2.57 8.82 7.04
C HIS A 397 1.04 8.92 7.09
N PHE A 398 0.32 7.80 7.22
CA PHE A 398 -1.14 7.75 7.21
C PHE A 398 -1.79 7.55 8.59
N TYR A 399 -0.99 7.30 9.63
CA TYR A 399 -1.50 6.88 10.95
C TYR A 399 -2.40 7.94 11.59
N ASN A 400 -2.14 9.23 11.37
CA ASN A 400 -2.94 10.33 11.96
C ASN A 400 -4.37 10.38 11.39
N GLU A 401 -4.64 9.71 10.27
CA GLU A 401 -5.98 9.59 9.67
C GLU A 401 -6.72 8.33 10.13
N LEU A 402 -6.03 7.42 10.85
CA LEU A 402 -6.66 6.26 11.43
C LEU A 402 -7.42 6.62 12.71
N GLN A 403 -8.60 6.01 12.88
CA GLN A 403 -9.45 6.20 14.05
C GLN A 403 -9.58 4.89 14.84
N PRO A 404 -9.22 4.86 16.15
CA PRO A 404 -9.42 3.68 16.98
C PRO A 404 -10.91 3.36 17.11
N TRP A 405 -11.25 2.07 17.21
CA TRP A 405 -12.62 1.53 17.21
C TRP A 405 -13.43 1.77 15.93
N LYS A 406 -12.84 2.40 14.92
CA LYS A 406 -13.39 2.48 13.56
C LYS A 406 -12.55 1.68 12.58
N HIS A 407 -11.26 1.99 12.45
CA HIS A 407 -10.37 1.32 11.48
C HIS A 407 -9.60 0.13 12.10
N TYR A 408 -9.43 0.12 13.42
CA TYR A 408 -8.69 -0.91 14.16
C TYR A 408 -9.11 -0.93 15.64
N ILE A 409 -8.80 -1.99 16.38
CA ILE A 409 -8.98 -2.05 17.84
C ILE A 409 -7.69 -1.60 18.52
N PRO A 410 -7.69 -0.55 19.36
CA PRO A 410 -6.49 -0.09 20.06
C PRO A 410 -6.11 -1.04 21.20
N VAL A 411 -4.81 -1.26 21.39
CA VAL A 411 -4.22 -2.01 22.51
C VAL A 411 -3.18 -1.11 23.18
N LYS A 412 -3.13 -1.07 24.51
CA LYS A 412 -2.15 -0.27 25.25
C LYS A 412 -0.72 -0.62 24.85
N SER A 413 0.17 0.37 24.95
CA SER A 413 1.58 0.24 24.57
C SER A 413 2.27 -0.97 25.20
N ASN A 414 1.95 -1.31 26.45
CA ASN A 414 2.52 -2.45 27.18
C ASN A 414 1.74 -3.78 27.04
N LEU A 415 0.72 -3.83 26.18
CA LEU A 415 -0.16 -4.99 25.93
C LEU A 415 -1.02 -5.44 27.12
N SER A 416 -1.12 -4.64 28.18
CA SER A 416 -1.83 -5.01 29.42
C SER A 416 -3.33 -5.28 29.22
N ASP A 417 -3.95 -4.70 28.19
CA ASP A 417 -5.37 -4.91 27.85
C ASP A 417 -5.58 -5.82 26.63
N LEU A 418 -4.52 -6.43 26.06
CA LEU A 418 -4.63 -7.24 24.84
C LEU A 418 -5.64 -8.39 24.97
N LEU A 419 -5.58 -9.14 26.07
CA LEU A 419 -6.49 -10.28 26.30
C LEU A 419 -7.94 -9.82 26.45
N GLU A 420 -8.17 -8.68 27.12
CA GLU A 420 -9.50 -8.06 27.24
C GLU A 420 -10.04 -7.66 25.87
N LYS A 421 -9.22 -7.01 25.03
CA LYS A 421 -9.63 -6.59 23.68
C LYS A 421 -9.90 -7.77 22.75
N LEU A 422 -9.13 -8.84 22.86
CA LEU A 422 -9.38 -10.08 22.12
C LEU A 422 -10.67 -10.77 22.55
N LYS A 423 -10.93 -10.82 23.86
CA LYS A 423 -12.19 -11.35 24.37
C LYS A 423 -13.38 -10.53 23.86
N TRP A 424 -13.30 -9.20 23.97
CA TRP A 424 -14.32 -8.29 23.44
C TRP A 424 -14.58 -8.55 21.95
N ALA A 425 -13.52 -8.66 21.13
CA ALA A 425 -13.66 -8.83 19.69
C ALA A 425 -14.29 -10.17 19.29
N LYS A 426 -14.18 -11.20 20.14
CA LYS A 426 -14.86 -12.50 19.97
C LYS A 426 -16.32 -12.46 20.40
N GLU A 427 -16.63 -11.70 21.44
CA GLU A 427 -18.00 -11.52 21.95
C GLU A 427 -18.83 -10.54 21.08
N HIS A 428 -18.16 -9.68 20.31
CA HIS A 428 -18.77 -8.66 19.43
C HIS A 428 -18.38 -8.91 17.97
N ASP A 429 -18.64 -10.11 17.45
CA ASP A 429 -18.15 -10.56 16.15
C ASP A 429 -18.61 -9.67 14.99
N ALA A 430 -19.86 -9.19 15.03
CA ALA A 430 -20.43 -8.33 13.99
C ALA A 430 -19.79 -6.94 13.99
N GLU A 431 -19.56 -6.35 15.17
CA GLU A 431 -18.85 -5.08 15.35
C GLU A 431 -17.39 -5.22 14.93
N ALA A 432 -16.73 -6.31 15.31
CA ALA A 432 -15.37 -6.63 14.90
C ALA A 432 -15.26 -6.70 13.37
N LYS A 433 -16.19 -7.41 12.70
CA LYS A 433 -16.28 -7.45 11.23
C LYS A 433 -16.43 -6.06 10.61
N LYS A 434 -17.26 -5.19 11.20
CA LYS A 434 -17.42 -3.80 10.74
C LYS A 434 -16.12 -3.00 10.87
N ILE A 435 -15.37 -3.16 11.96
CA ILE A 435 -14.07 -2.52 12.16
C ILE A 435 -13.06 -2.98 11.10
N ALA A 436 -13.00 -4.29 10.82
CA ALA A 436 -12.14 -4.82 9.75
C ALA A 436 -12.48 -4.18 8.39
N LYS A 437 -13.77 -4.09 8.06
CA LYS A 437 -14.23 -3.49 6.80
C LYS A 437 -13.93 -2.00 6.70
N ALA A 438 -14.09 -1.25 7.77
CA ALA A 438 -13.75 0.17 7.77
C ALA A 438 -12.23 0.41 7.66
N GLY A 439 -11.39 -0.43 8.29
CA GLY A 439 -9.93 -0.38 8.10
C GLY A 439 -9.51 -0.75 6.66
N GLN A 440 -10.17 -1.75 6.09
CA GLN A 440 -10.02 -2.15 4.69
C GLN A 440 -10.37 -1.02 3.72
N GLU A 441 -11.51 -0.38 3.90
CA GLU A 441 -11.95 0.75 3.09
C GLU A 441 -10.99 1.94 3.19
N PHE A 442 -10.49 2.25 4.40
CA PHE A 442 -9.47 3.27 4.56
C PHE A 442 -8.24 3.00 3.68
N ALA A 443 -7.68 1.80 3.76
CA ALA A 443 -6.48 1.46 2.98
C ALA A 443 -6.75 1.43 1.47
N ARG A 444 -7.93 0.95 1.05
CA ARG A 444 -8.35 0.93 -0.37
C ARG A 444 -8.49 2.33 -0.97
N ASN A 445 -8.79 3.33 -0.15
CA ASN A 445 -9.08 4.69 -0.61
C ASN A 445 -7.93 5.68 -0.41
N ASN A 446 -6.85 5.31 0.30
CA ASN A 446 -5.79 6.25 0.68
C ASN A 446 -4.36 5.69 0.58
N LEU A 447 -4.19 4.40 0.28
CA LEU A 447 -2.88 3.72 0.29
C LEU A 447 -2.60 2.95 -1.02
N MET A 448 -3.29 3.28 -2.10
CA MET A 448 -3.07 2.69 -3.42
C MET A 448 -1.92 3.39 -4.15
N GLY A 449 -1.54 2.88 -5.33
CA GLY A 449 -0.37 3.36 -6.05
C GLY A 449 -0.42 4.86 -6.37
N ASP A 450 -1.57 5.35 -6.84
CA ASP A 450 -1.79 6.78 -7.09
C ASP A 450 -1.65 7.62 -5.82
N ASP A 451 -2.22 7.19 -4.70
CA ASP A 451 -2.10 7.87 -3.41
C ASP A 451 -0.64 8.06 -2.98
N ILE A 452 0.19 7.02 -3.15
CA ILE A 452 1.62 7.08 -2.82
C ILE A 452 2.36 8.09 -3.69
N PHE A 453 2.11 8.11 -5.01
CA PHE A 453 2.71 9.11 -5.90
C PHE A 453 2.23 10.53 -5.58
N CYS A 454 0.94 10.70 -5.29
CA CYS A 454 0.37 11.98 -4.89
C CYS A 454 0.99 12.50 -3.58
N TYR A 455 1.20 11.63 -2.60
CA TYR A 455 1.85 11.98 -1.34
C TYR A 455 3.25 12.53 -1.57
N TYR A 456 4.10 11.80 -2.28
CA TYR A 456 5.46 12.25 -2.57
C TYR A 456 5.49 13.57 -3.34
N PHE A 457 4.66 13.71 -4.38
CA PHE A 457 4.63 14.94 -5.15
C PHE A 457 4.24 16.14 -4.28
N LYS A 458 3.12 16.05 -3.54
CA LYS A 458 2.64 17.12 -2.66
C LYS A 458 3.65 17.43 -1.55
N LEU A 459 4.37 16.43 -1.06
CA LEU A 459 5.42 16.62 -0.06
C LEU A 459 6.58 17.46 -0.61
N PHE A 460 7.14 17.07 -1.76
CA PHE A 460 8.24 17.82 -2.37
C PHE A 460 7.80 19.21 -2.83
N GLN A 461 6.58 19.36 -3.35
CA GLN A 461 6.00 20.66 -3.67
C GLN A 461 5.88 21.56 -2.43
N GLY A 462 5.29 21.04 -1.34
CA GLY A 462 5.14 21.78 -0.10
C GLY A 462 6.49 22.18 0.48
N TYR A 463 7.46 21.27 0.49
CA TYR A 463 8.80 21.53 1.00
C TYR A 463 9.58 22.53 0.15
N ALA A 464 9.53 22.40 -1.18
CA ALA A 464 10.22 23.30 -2.09
C ALA A 464 9.76 24.76 -1.92
N ASN A 465 8.47 24.98 -1.66
CA ASN A 465 7.89 26.30 -1.42
C ASN A 465 8.40 26.98 -0.13
N LEU A 466 9.00 26.21 0.79
CA LEU A 466 9.59 26.74 2.02
C LEU A 466 11.03 27.19 1.82
N GLN A 467 11.67 26.84 0.69
CA GLN A 467 13.07 27.18 0.45
C GLN A 467 13.24 28.68 0.19
N VAL A 468 14.18 29.32 0.89
CA VAL A 468 14.45 30.77 0.76
C VAL A 468 15.49 31.10 -0.31
N SER A 469 16.15 30.08 -0.86
CA SER A 469 17.16 30.19 -1.91
C SER A 469 17.07 29.01 -2.87
N GLU A 470 17.73 29.13 -4.02
CA GLU A 470 17.72 28.11 -5.06
C GLU A 470 18.60 26.90 -4.65
N PRO A 471 18.07 25.67 -4.75
CA PRO A 471 18.82 24.42 -4.55
C PRO A 471 20.09 24.35 -5.40
N GLN A 472 21.17 23.82 -4.82
CA GLN A 472 22.45 23.70 -5.51
C GLN A 472 22.90 22.25 -5.68
N ILE A 473 23.56 21.96 -6.81
CA ILE A 473 24.31 20.71 -6.98
C ILE A 473 25.65 20.91 -6.28
N ARG A 474 25.77 20.36 -5.08
CA ARG A 474 26.94 20.59 -4.21
C ARG A 474 28.13 19.72 -4.58
N GLU A 475 29.32 20.16 -4.18
CA GLU A 475 30.54 19.39 -4.35
C GLU A 475 30.43 17.98 -3.75
N GLY A 476 30.77 16.98 -4.57
CA GLY A 476 30.69 15.56 -4.23
C GLY A 476 29.31 14.93 -4.42
N MET A 477 28.29 15.69 -4.85
CA MET A 477 27.04 15.10 -5.34
C MET A 477 27.27 14.38 -6.67
N LYS A 478 26.64 13.22 -6.82
CA LYS A 478 26.60 12.44 -8.05
C LYS A 478 25.20 12.44 -8.62
N ARG A 479 25.06 12.52 -9.94
CA ARG A 479 23.77 12.31 -10.58
C ARG A 479 23.31 10.88 -10.32
N VAL A 480 22.06 10.72 -9.92
CA VAL A 480 21.40 9.42 -9.84
C VAL A 480 20.99 9.06 -11.26
N GLU A 481 21.66 8.09 -11.85
CA GLU A 481 21.36 7.63 -13.19
C GLU A 481 20.20 6.63 -13.18
N PRO A 482 19.34 6.62 -14.21
CA PRO A 482 18.33 5.58 -14.39
C PRO A 482 19.00 4.20 -14.42
N GLN A 483 18.37 3.19 -13.82
CA GLN A 483 18.92 1.82 -13.79
C GLN A 483 19.00 1.15 -15.18
N SER A 484 18.37 1.70 -16.21
CA SER A 484 18.30 1.12 -17.54
C SER A 484 19.04 1.97 -18.57
N GLU A 485 20.32 1.69 -18.80
CA GLU A 485 20.93 2.05 -20.10
C GLU A 485 20.37 1.15 -21.21
N ASP A 486 19.89 -0.06 -20.87
CA ASP A 486 19.27 -1.03 -21.79
C ASP A 486 17.73 -1.06 -21.65
N ASP A 487 17.05 0.06 -21.88
CA ASP A 487 15.60 -0.02 -22.06
C ASP A 487 15.29 -0.79 -23.35
N LEU A 488 14.79 -2.01 -23.20
CA LEU A 488 14.40 -2.88 -24.32
C LEU A 488 13.31 -2.23 -25.21
N PHE A 489 12.59 -1.23 -24.71
CA PHE A 489 11.47 -0.59 -25.39
C PHE A 489 11.54 0.95 -25.28
N PRO A 490 12.50 1.58 -25.99
CA PRO A 490 12.66 3.03 -25.93
C PRO A 490 11.37 3.74 -26.35
N CYS A 491 11.02 4.82 -25.64
CA CYS A 491 9.85 5.63 -25.96
C CYS A 491 10.20 6.95 -26.63
N THR A 492 9.32 7.42 -27.51
CA THR A 492 9.38 8.79 -28.05
C THR A 492 8.52 9.73 -27.18
N CYS A 493 9.15 10.74 -26.59
CA CYS A 493 8.43 11.73 -25.81
C CYS A 493 7.86 12.85 -26.69
N HIS A 494 6.54 12.99 -26.75
CA HIS A 494 5.87 14.06 -27.52
C HIS A 494 5.83 15.40 -26.76
N ARG A 495 6.16 15.40 -25.46
CA ARG A 495 6.07 16.57 -24.58
C ARG A 495 7.35 17.42 -24.59
N ARG A 496 8.47 16.86 -25.08
CA ARG A 496 9.71 17.62 -25.24
C ARG A 496 9.51 18.61 -26.39
N LYS A 497 9.58 19.91 -26.09
CA LYS A 497 9.78 20.91 -27.15
C LYS A 497 11.09 20.55 -27.85
N ALA A 498 11.09 20.59 -29.18
CA ALA A 498 12.36 20.67 -29.90
C ALA A 498 13.11 21.85 -29.28
N LYS A 499 14.34 21.64 -28.81
CA LYS A 499 15.19 22.78 -28.48
C LYS A 499 15.27 23.61 -29.75
N ASP A 500 14.84 24.86 -29.70
CA ASP A 500 15.18 25.81 -30.75
C ASP A 500 16.70 25.91 -30.72
N GLU A 501 17.35 25.16 -31.63
CA GLU A 501 18.75 25.39 -31.98
C GLU A 501 18.78 26.67 -32.82
N LEU A 502 18.70 27.81 -32.15
CA LEU A 502 19.00 29.13 -32.72
C LEU A 502 20.04 29.83 -31.86
#